data_AF-A0A5U8XPL2-F1
#
_entry.id   AF-A0A5U8XPL2-F1
#
_cell.length_a   1.000
_cell.length_b   1.000
_cell.length_c   1.000
_cell.angle_alpha   90.00
_cell.angle_beta   90.00
_cell.angle_gamma   90.00
#
_symmetry.space_group_name_H-M   'P 1'
#
loop_
_entity.id
_entity.type
_entity.pdbx_description
1 polymer ?
#
loop_
_entity_poly.entity_id
_entity_poly.type
_entity_poly.pdbx_seq_one_letter_code
_entity_poly.pdbx_strand_id
1 'polypeptide(L)'
;MLSLMIHNFTRLDTTLLDQFLSKHKLFDVTLLCKAENYTDTVKNLVIRHSLNVHIELNCVEVGHDSLANAELRNSGLEERMLATPPSKLTVLFRAKHGKTVDSLIALAQSFPQNKIKIVRNDKDQCNYYELWEHVGVFNTAPETPEDKKVNNLVWQFDLAKDYQFLDYGLLKDIGIVGKTECLVMTK
;
A
#
# COMPACT_ATOMS: atom_id res chain seq x y z
N MET A 1 16.50 -9.70 -8.31
CA MET A 1 16.85 -8.57 -7.43
C MET A 1 15.55 -8.12 -6.78
N LEU A 2 15.50 -7.99 -5.45
CA LEU A 2 14.29 -7.56 -4.74
C LEU A 2 14.15 -6.03 -4.84
N SER A 3 12.92 -5.54 -4.97
CA SER A 3 12.62 -4.10 -4.95
C SER A 3 12.80 -3.56 -3.54
N LEU A 4 13.29 -2.34 -3.37
CA LEU A 4 13.44 -1.76 -2.03
C LEU A 4 12.11 -1.20 -1.54
N MET A 5 11.59 -1.68 -0.41
CA MET A 5 10.38 -1.15 0.21
C MET A 5 10.70 -0.25 1.40
N ILE A 6 10.47 1.05 1.25
CA ILE A 6 10.60 2.03 2.34
C ILE A 6 9.28 2.07 3.12
N HIS A 7 9.33 1.83 4.42
CA HIS A 7 8.16 1.84 5.30
C HIS A 7 8.41 2.65 6.58
N ASN A 8 7.39 2.78 7.43
CA ASN A 8 7.44 3.50 8.72
C ASN A 8 7.74 5.01 8.62
N PHE A 9 7.33 5.66 7.53
CA PHE A 9 7.32 7.12 7.43
C PHE A 9 5.91 7.67 7.64
N THR A 10 5.83 8.93 8.06
CA THR A 10 4.58 9.68 8.19
C THR A 10 4.52 10.82 7.18
N ARG A 11 3.34 11.43 7.02
CA ARG A 11 3.18 12.65 6.21
C ARG A 11 4.07 13.82 6.66
N LEU A 12 4.59 13.81 7.89
CA LEU A 12 5.48 14.85 8.39
C LEU A 12 6.93 14.67 7.91
N ASP A 13 7.29 13.46 7.47
CA ASP A 13 8.65 13.12 7.08
C ASP A 13 8.92 13.38 5.59
N THR A 14 7.92 13.83 4.81
CA THR A 14 8.00 13.86 3.34
C THR A 14 9.16 14.70 2.81
N THR A 15 9.48 15.83 3.43
CA THR A 15 10.64 16.66 3.02
C THR A 15 11.97 15.96 3.25
N LEU A 16 12.13 15.24 4.38
CA LEU A 16 13.35 14.50 4.67
C LEU A 16 13.47 13.26 3.78
N LEU A 17 12.35 12.61 3.49
CA LEU A 17 12.30 11.49 2.55
C LEU A 17 12.69 11.93 1.13
N ASP A 18 12.22 13.10 0.67
CA ASP A 18 12.59 13.70 -0.61
C ASP A 18 14.10 13.92 -0.73
N GLN A 19 14.71 14.47 0.33
CA GLN A 19 16.16 14.69 0.41
C GLN A 19 16.94 13.37 0.39
N PHE A 20 16.49 12.40 1.18
CA PHE A 20 17.10 11.06 1.23
C PHE A 20 17.10 10.39 -0.15
N LEU A 21 15.95 10.37 -0.83
CA LEU A 21 15.83 9.78 -2.17
C LEU A 21 16.71 10.51 -3.20
N SER A 22 16.73 11.84 -3.16
CA SER A 22 17.55 12.67 -4.05
C SER A 22 19.04 12.39 -3.88
N LYS A 23 19.49 12.21 -2.64
CA LYS A 23 20.89 11.98 -2.31
C LYS A 23 21.36 10.58 -2.72
N HIS A 24 20.60 9.55 -2.38
CA HIS A 24 21.04 8.16 -2.50
C HIS A 24 20.78 7.53 -3.87
N LYS A 25 19.99 8.18 -4.76
CA LYS A 25 19.72 7.72 -6.14
C LYS A 25 19.35 6.23 -6.21
N LEU A 26 18.43 5.83 -5.33
CA LEU A 26 17.99 4.44 -5.21
C LEU A 26 17.15 4.05 -6.44
N PHE A 27 17.30 2.81 -6.90
CA PHE A 27 16.55 2.24 -8.03
C PHE A 27 15.51 1.25 -7.52
N ASP A 28 14.40 1.12 -8.26
CA ASP A 28 13.29 0.19 -7.95
C ASP A 28 12.83 0.29 -6.48
N VAL A 29 12.30 1.47 -6.14
CA VAL A 29 11.84 1.79 -4.79
C VAL A 29 10.33 1.82 -4.73
N THR A 30 9.78 1.13 -3.75
CA THR A 30 8.35 1.11 -3.41
C THR A 30 8.15 1.76 -2.05
N LEU A 31 7.26 2.75 -1.95
CA LEU A 31 6.85 3.30 -0.67
C LEU A 31 5.68 2.50 -0.11
N LEU A 32 5.80 1.98 1.11
CA LEU A 32 4.67 1.45 1.85
C LEU A 32 4.06 2.58 2.70
N CYS A 33 2.90 3.07 2.25
CA CYS A 33 2.22 4.21 2.84
C CYS A 33 0.88 3.77 3.43
N LYS A 34 0.55 4.22 4.64
CA LYS A 34 -0.83 4.12 5.12
C LYS A 34 -1.72 5.12 4.38
N ALA A 35 -2.98 4.78 4.16
CA ALA A 35 -3.95 5.67 3.52
C ALA A 35 -3.99 7.10 4.11
N GLU A 36 -3.88 7.24 5.45
CA GLU A 36 -3.83 8.53 6.15
C GLU A 36 -2.60 9.40 5.83
N ASN A 37 -1.52 8.79 5.35
CA ASN A 37 -0.27 9.47 5.01
C ASN A 37 -0.18 9.79 3.51
N TYR A 38 -1.12 9.31 2.68
CA TYR A 38 -1.09 9.55 1.23
C TYR A 38 -1.66 10.93 0.87
N THR A 39 -0.82 11.96 0.98
CA THR A 39 -1.13 13.36 0.64
C THR A 39 -0.66 13.72 -0.77
N ASP A 40 -1.02 14.91 -1.27
CA ASP A 40 -0.48 15.43 -2.54
C ASP A 40 1.05 15.54 -2.53
N THR A 41 1.64 15.82 -1.38
CA THR A 41 3.10 15.85 -1.24
C THR A 41 3.71 14.47 -1.48
N VAL A 42 3.12 13.41 -0.94
CA VAL A 42 3.57 12.03 -1.17
C VAL A 42 3.33 11.60 -2.62
N LYS A 43 2.16 11.91 -3.19
CA LYS A 43 1.86 11.68 -4.62
C LYS A 43 2.91 12.35 -5.53
N ASN A 44 3.23 13.61 -5.27
CA ASN A 44 4.23 14.36 -6.03
C ASN A 44 5.63 13.75 -5.89
N LEU A 45 5.97 13.24 -4.70
CA LEU A 45 7.23 12.55 -4.45
C LEU A 45 7.32 11.23 -5.24
N VAL A 46 6.23 10.45 -5.30
CA VAL A 46 6.13 9.23 -6.12
C VAL A 46 6.33 9.52 -7.61
N ILE A 47 5.72 10.60 -8.11
CA ILE A 47 5.86 11.00 -9.51
C ILE A 47 7.28 11.47 -9.80
N ARG A 48 7.80 12.41 -8.99
CA ARG A 48 9.11 13.06 -9.18
C ARG A 48 10.26 12.06 -9.21
N HIS A 49 10.28 11.14 -8.26
CA HIS A 49 11.36 10.14 -8.14
C HIS A 49 11.06 8.83 -8.88
N SER A 50 9.97 8.78 -9.65
CA SER A 50 9.51 7.59 -10.34
C SER A 50 9.42 6.34 -9.46
N LEU A 51 8.90 6.52 -8.25
CA LEU A 51 8.71 5.44 -7.29
C LEU A 51 7.44 4.65 -7.59
N ASN A 52 7.35 3.46 -7.00
CA ASN A 52 6.09 2.75 -6.80
C ASN A 52 5.53 3.10 -5.41
N VAL A 53 4.22 2.90 -5.22
CA VAL A 53 3.56 3.09 -3.93
C VAL A 53 2.57 1.96 -3.66
N HIS A 54 2.66 1.41 -2.46
CA HIS A 54 1.68 0.53 -1.86
C HIS A 54 0.90 1.32 -0.83
N ILE A 55 -0.40 1.52 -1.07
CA ILE A 55 -1.28 2.22 -0.14
C ILE A 55 -2.03 1.18 0.68
N GLU A 56 -1.72 1.11 1.97
CA GLU A 56 -2.36 0.20 2.91
C GLU A 56 -3.72 0.74 3.36
N LEU A 57 -4.77 -0.03 3.07
CA LEU A 57 -6.12 0.20 3.55
C LEU A 57 -6.49 -0.86 4.60
N ASN A 58 -6.90 -0.38 5.76
CA ASN A 58 -7.24 -1.25 6.89
C ASN A 58 -8.52 -2.04 6.67
N CYS A 59 -9.47 -1.54 5.87
CA CYS A 59 -10.74 -2.20 5.53
C CYS A 59 -11.37 -3.01 6.68
N VAL A 60 -11.63 -2.35 7.81
CA VAL A 60 -12.25 -2.99 8.99
C VAL A 60 -13.77 -2.95 8.87
N GLU A 61 -14.27 -1.99 8.11
CA GLU A 61 -15.68 -1.75 7.84
C GLU A 61 -16.15 -2.57 6.62
N VAL A 62 -17.47 -2.70 6.43
CA VAL A 62 -18.03 -3.58 5.39
C VAL A 62 -18.18 -2.83 4.06
N GLY A 63 -17.78 -3.45 2.95
CA GLY A 63 -18.00 -2.92 1.61
C GLY A 63 -17.31 -1.56 1.39
N HIS A 64 -18.05 -0.61 0.80
CA HIS A 64 -17.53 0.73 0.49
C HIS A 64 -17.29 1.61 1.73
N ASP A 65 -17.84 1.26 2.90
CA ASP A 65 -17.64 2.02 4.14
C ASP A 65 -16.17 2.03 4.55
N SER A 66 -15.40 1.01 4.16
CA SER A 66 -13.96 0.96 4.38
C SER A 66 -13.23 2.12 3.72
N LEU A 67 -13.60 2.44 2.48
CA LEU A 67 -13.01 3.53 1.72
C LEU A 67 -13.52 4.87 2.23
N ALA A 68 -14.83 4.98 2.52
CA ALA A 68 -15.43 6.18 3.09
C ALA A 68 -14.77 6.57 4.43
N ASN A 69 -14.48 5.61 5.30
CA ASN A 69 -13.78 5.89 6.57
C ASN A 69 -12.33 6.32 6.36
N ALA A 70 -11.64 5.81 5.33
CA ALA A 70 -10.32 6.30 4.96
C ALA A 70 -10.38 7.74 4.43
N GLU A 71 -11.41 8.06 3.64
CA GLU A 71 -11.70 9.40 3.12
C GLU A 71 -11.98 10.41 4.23
N LEU A 72 -12.68 10.01 5.31
CA LEU A 72 -12.89 10.84 6.50
C LEU A 72 -11.58 11.20 7.21
N ARG A 73 -10.60 10.28 7.24
CA ARG A 73 -9.28 10.51 7.85
C ARG A 73 -8.34 11.29 6.94
N ASN A 74 -8.58 11.26 5.63
CA ASN A 74 -7.73 11.90 4.63
C ASN A 74 -8.58 12.32 3.41
N SER A 75 -9.23 13.48 3.49
CA SER A 75 -10.13 13.95 2.44
C SER A 75 -9.42 14.12 1.09
N GLY A 76 -10.08 13.73 0.01
CA GLY A 76 -9.56 13.62 -1.35
C GLY A 76 -8.67 12.39 -1.58
N LEU A 77 -8.71 11.35 -0.72
CA LEU A 77 -7.83 10.19 -0.85
C LEU A 77 -8.16 9.41 -2.12
N GLU A 78 -9.43 9.08 -2.33
CA GLU A 78 -9.86 8.34 -3.52
C GLU A 78 -9.47 9.07 -4.81
N GLU A 79 -9.73 10.39 -4.89
CA GLU A 79 -9.34 11.22 -6.02
C GLU A 79 -7.82 11.20 -6.24
N ARG A 80 -7.02 11.33 -5.18
CA ARG A 80 -5.56 11.26 -5.28
C ARG A 80 -5.07 9.90 -5.76
N MET A 81 -5.68 8.82 -5.28
CA MET A 81 -5.35 7.46 -5.71
C MET A 81 -5.67 7.27 -7.20
N LEU A 82 -6.85 7.68 -7.65
CA LEU A 82 -7.27 7.61 -9.06
C LEU A 82 -6.41 8.49 -9.98
N ALA A 83 -5.96 9.65 -9.48
CA ALA A 83 -5.06 10.53 -10.22
C ALA A 83 -3.59 10.07 -10.23
N THR A 84 -3.25 8.98 -9.52
CA THR A 84 -1.91 8.39 -9.55
C THR A 84 -1.83 7.37 -10.68
N PRO A 85 -0.74 7.32 -11.48
CA PRO A 85 -0.62 6.35 -12.56
C PRO A 85 -0.88 4.91 -12.08
N PRO A 86 -1.80 4.15 -12.70
CA PRO A 86 -2.15 2.80 -12.23
C PRO A 86 -0.97 1.83 -12.20
N SER A 87 0.04 2.04 -13.04
CA SER A 87 1.28 1.26 -13.06
C SER A 87 2.17 1.46 -11.85
N LYS A 88 2.03 2.59 -11.13
CA LYS A 88 2.84 2.95 -9.94
C LYS A 88 2.10 2.69 -8.63
N LEU A 89 0.78 2.63 -8.64
CA LEU A 89 -0.05 2.48 -7.44
C LEU A 89 -0.60 1.06 -7.33
N THR A 90 -0.28 0.42 -6.21
CA THR A 90 -0.91 -0.83 -5.77
C THR A 90 -1.63 -0.56 -4.46
N VAL A 91 -2.86 -1.05 -4.34
CA VAL A 91 -3.58 -1.04 -3.07
C VAL A 91 -3.17 -2.28 -2.28
N LEU A 92 -2.78 -2.10 -1.03
CA LEU A 92 -2.39 -3.18 -0.15
C LEU A 92 -3.52 -3.51 0.82
N PHE A 93 -4.07 -4.72 0.68
CA PHE A 93 -5.05 -5.28 1.60
C PHE A 93 -4.38 -6.37 2.45
N ARG A 94 -4.20 -6.13 3.75
CA ARG A 94 -3.75 -7.17 4.69
C ARG A 94 -4.92 -8.00 5.16
N ALA A 95 -4.95 -9.29 4.86
CA ALA A 95 -5.95 -10.20 5.39
C ALA A 95 -5.78 -10.32 6.91
N LYS A 96 -6.83 -10.01 7.67
CA LYS A 96 -6.89 -10.13 9.13
C LYS A 96 -8.22 -10.79 9.52
N HIS A 97 -8.30 -11.28 10.74
CA HIS A 97 -9.57 -11.75 11.29
C HIS A 97 -10.62 -10.62 11.28
N GLY A 98 -11.86 -10.96 10.94
CA GLY A 98 -12.98 -10.01 10.86
C GLY A 98 -13.06 -9.19 9.57
N LYS A 99 -12.08 -9.31 8.66
CA LYS A 99 -12.22 -8.71 7.32
C LYS A 99 -13.10 -9.56 6.43
N THR A 100 -14.01 -8.90 5.71
CA THR A 100 -14.98 -9.58 4.84
C THR A 100 -14.58 -9.52 3.37
N VAL A 101 -15.17 -10.45 2.60
CA VAL A 101 -15.04 -10.53 1.15
C VAL A 101 -15.64 -9.29 0.49
N ASP A 102 -16.75 -8.79 1.03
CA ASP A 102 -17.47 -7.62 0.50
C ASP A 102 -16.58 -6.38 0.46
N SER A 103 -15.77 -6.14 1.49
CA SER A 103 -14.84 -5.01 1.52
C SER A 103 -13.72 -5.15 0.49
N LEU A 104 -13.28 -6.38 0.22
CA LEU A 104 -12.29 -6.65 -0.82
C LEU A 104 -12.88 -6.43 -2.23
N ILE A 105 -14.10 -6.90 -2.47
CA ILE A 105 -14.81 -6.70 -3.73
C ILE A 105 -15.09 -5.21 -3.97
N ALA A 106 -15.63 -4.51 -2.98
CA ALA A 106 -15.90 -3.08 -3.05
C ALA A 106 -14.64 -2.29 -3.40
N LEU A 107 -13.52 -2.63 -2.75
CA LEU A 107 -12.22 -2.01 -3.04
C LEU A 107 -11.74 -2.29 -4.47
N ALA A 108 -11.90 -3.52 -4.96
CA ALA A 108 -11.56 -3.92 -6.32
C ALA A 108 -12.36 -3.17 -7.37
N GLN A 109 -13.65 -2.97 -7.11
CA GLN A 109 -14.56 -2.22 -7.96
C GLN A 109 -14.31 -0.71 -7.92
N SER A 110 -13.88 -0.14 -6.78
CA SER A 110 -13.48 1.27 -6.68
C SER A 110 -12.18 1.56 -7.45
N PHE A 111 -11.26 0.60 -7.55
CA PHE A 111 -9.97 0.79 -8.22
C PHE A 111 -9.71 -0.25 -9.31
N PRO A 112 -10.55 -0.33 -10.37
CA PRO A 112 -10.54 -1.44 -11.33
C PRO A 112 -9.26 -1.50 -12.17
N GLN A 113 -8.57 -0.38 -12.33
CA GLN A 113 -7.31 -0.29 -13.09
C GLN A 113 -6.06 -0.51 -12.22
N ASN A 114 -6.21 -0.52 -10.90
CA ASN A 114 -5.10 -0.70 -9.97
C ASN A 114 -5.04 -2.15 -9.48
N LYS A 115 -3.82 -2.65 -9.28
CA LYS A 115 -3.63 -3.94 -8.61
C LYS A 115 -4.01 -3.81 -7.14
N ILE A 116 -4.75 -4.79 -6.63
CA ILE A 116 -4.96 -4.98 -5.20
C ILE A 116 -4.14 -6.17 -4.76
N LYS A 117 -3.07 -5.92 -4.00
CA LYS A 117 -2.22 -6.95 -3.44
C LYS A 117 -2.81 -7.39 -2.10
N ILE A 118 -3.26 -8.64 -2.05
CA ILE A 118 -3.78 -9.28 -0.83
C ILE A 118 -2.62 -10.00 -0.15
N VAL A 119 -2.31 -9.61 1.07
CA VAL A 119 -1.20 -10.18 1.84
C VAL A 119 -1.72 -10.85 3.10
N ARG A 120 -1.27 -12.07 3.36
CA ARG A 120 -1.56 -12.78 4.61
C ARG A 120 -0.95 -12.04 5.80
N ASN A 121 -1.69 -11.87 6.88
CA ASN A 121 -1.07 -11.52 8.16
C ASN A 121 -0.44 -12.79 8.75
N ASP A 122 0.87 -12.77 8.91
CA ASP A 122 1.68 -13.86 9.44
C ASP A 122 1.64 -13.93 10.98
N LYS A 123 1.27 -12.82 11.64
CA LYS A 123 1.26 -12.69 13.10
C LYS A 123 -0.03 -13.16 13.77
N ASP A 124 -1.13 -13.20 13.02
CA ASP A 124 -2.46 -13.52 13.55
C ASP A 124 -3.16 -14.58 12.71
N GLN A 125 -4.14 -15.27 13.31
CA GLN A 125 -5.13 -15.99 12.52
C GLN A 125 -5.82 -15.01 11.56
N CYS A 126 -5.92 -15.37 10.29
CA CYS A 126 -6.47 -14.51 9.27
C CYS A 126 -7.30 -15.31 8.27
N ASN A 127 -8.24 -14.61 7.63
CA ASN A 127 -9.20 -15.23 6.73
C ASN A 127 -8.65 -15.31 5.29
N TYR A 128 -7.33 -15.40 5.10
CA TYR A 128 -6.71 -15.27 3.77
C TYR A 128 -7.23 -16.30 2.76
N TYR A 129 -7.26 -17.58 3.14
CA TYR A 129 -7.73 -18.66 2.26
C TYR A 129 -9.24 -18.63 2.06
N GLU A 130 -9.98 -18.26 3.10
CA GLU A 130 -11.42 -18.06 3.04
C GLU A 130 -11.77 -16.94 2.06
N LEU A 131 -11.08 -15.79 2.14
CA LEU A 131 -11.25 -14.69 1.18
C LEU A 131 -10.96 -15.13 -0.25
N TRP A 132 -9.94 -15.98 -0.48
CA TRP A 132 -9.63 -16.50 -1.80
C TRP A 132 -10.78 -17.36 -2.34
N GLU A 133 -11.24 -18.32 -1.55
CA GLU A 133 -12.34 -19.20 -1.95
C GLU A 133 -13.60 -18.40 -2.30
N HIS A 134 -14.02 -17.49 -1.43
CA HIS A 134 -15.23 -16.68 -1.65
C HIS A 134 -15.12 -15.75 -2.84
N VAL A 135 -13.95 -15.17 -3.11
CA VAL A 135 -13.71 -14.39 -4.35
C VAL A 135 -13.87 -15.28 -5.59
N GLY A 136 -13.38 -16.53 -5.51
CA GLY A 136 -13.57 -17.51 -6.58
C GLY A 136 -15.05 -17.81 -6.84
N VAL A 137 -15.84 -18.01 -5.79
CA VAL A 137 -17.29 -18.19 -5.88
C VAL A 137 -17.94 -16.94 -6.47
N PHE A 138 -17.63 -15.74 -5.96
CA PHE A 138 -18.17 -14.47 -6.46
C PHE A 138 -17.94 -14.28 -7.95
N ASN A 139 -16.72 -14.56 -8.44
CA ASN A 139 -16.36 -14.38 -9.85
C ASN A 139 -16.96 -15.44 -10.79
N THR A 140 -17.41 -16.58 -10.26
CA THR A 140 -18.00 -17.69 -11.05
C THR A 140 -19.51 -17.80 -10.91
N ALA A 141 -20.11 -17.06 -9.98
CA ALA A 141 -21.54 -17.01 -9.73
C ALA A 141 -22.31 -16.52 -10.98
N PRO A 142 -23.35 -17.24 -11.44
CA PRO A 142 -24.15 -16.87 -12.62
C PRO A 142 -24.80 -15.49 -12.53
N GLU A 143 -25.13 -15.04 -11.32
CA GLU A 143 -25.76 -13.76 -11.03
C GLU A 143 -24.80 -12.57 -11.07
N THR A 144 -23.48 -12.79 -11.06
CA THR A 144 -22.47 -11.73 -11.11
C THR A 144 -22.25 -11.28 -12.56
N PRO A 145 -22.62 -10.04 -12.94
CA PRO A 145 -22.35 -9.51 -14.27
C PRO A 145 -20.85 -9.49 -14.56
N GLU A 146 -20.45 -9.69 -15.83
CA GLU A 146 -19.04 -9.75 -16.23
C GLU A 146 -18.26 -8.47 -15.85
N ASP A 147 -18.90 -7.31 -15.96
CA ASP A 147 -18.36 -6.00 -15.60
C ASP A 147 -18.18 -5.79 -14.09
N LYS A 148 -18.78 -6.65 -13.25
CA LYS A 148 -18.64 -6.62 -11.79
C LYS A 148 -17.61 -7.61 -11.24
N LYS A 149 -17.10 -8.52 -12.08
CA LYS A 149 -16.07 -9.50 -11.68
C LYS A 149 -14.76 -8.79 -11.33
N VAL A 150 -14.07 -9.32 -10.33
CA VAL A 150 -12.85 -8.72 -9.77
C VAL A 150 -11.60 -9.47 -10.26
N ASN A 151 -10.91 -8.88 -11.24
CA ASN A 151 -9.77 -9.49 -11.93
C ASN A 151 -8.42 -8.84 -11.58
N ASN A 152 -8.43 -7.76 -10.81
CA ASN A 152 -7.26 -6.97 -10.42
C ASN A 152 -6.63 -7.42 -9.08
N LEU A 153 -7.05 -8.57 -8.55
CA LEU A 153 -6.59 -9.12 -7.29
C LEU A 153 -5.30 -9.92 -7.47
N VAL A 154 -4.29 -9.62 -6.64
CA VAL A 154 -2.99 -10.29 -6.63
C VAL A 154 -2.76 -10.91 -5.26
N TRP A 155 -2.85 -12.24 -5.21
CA TRP A 155 -2.66 -13.01 -3.98
C TRP A 155 -1.18 -13.20 -3.69
N GLN A 156 -0.74 -12.73 -2.52
CA GLN A 156 0.62 -12.88 -2.07
C GLN A 156 0.69 -13.36 -0.62
N PHE A 157 1.56 -14.34 -0.36
CA PHE A 157 1.70 -14.90 0.97
C PHE A 157 2.50 -13.99 1.91
N ASP A 158 3.60 -13.43 1.40
CA ASP A 158 4.52 -12.60 2.17
C ASP A 158 5.16 -11.56 1.23
N LEU A 159 5.19 -10.30 1.69
CA LEU A 159 5.83 -9.19 0.99
C LEU A 159 7.35 -9.36 0.93
N ALA A 160 7.97 -10.03 1.90
CA ALA A 160 9.41 -10.27 1.90
C ALA A 160 9.91 -11.11 0.72
N LYS A 161 9.00 -11.76 -0.02
CA LYS A 161 9.32 -12.44 -1.29
C LYS A 161 9.68 -11.49 -2.43
N ASP A 162 9.12 -10.29 -2.44
CA ASP A 162 9.30 -9.31 -3.52
C ASP A 162 10.18 -8.13 -3.08
N TYR A 163 10.26 -7.87 -1.77
CA TYR A 163 10.83 -6.64 -1.24
C TYR A 163 11.93 -6.87 -0.21
N GLN A 164 12.95 -6.03 -0.31
CA GLN A 164 13.89 -5.76 0.78
C GLN A 164 13.40 -4.55 1.56
N PHE A 165 13.18 -4.69 2.86
CA PHE A 165 12.61 -3.63 3.69
C PHE A 165 13.67 -2.63 4.18
N LEU A 166 13.33 -1.35 4.09
CA LEU A 166 14.06 -0.23 4.69
C LEU A 166 13.13 0.46 5.71
N ASP A 167 13.45 0.30 6.99
CA ASP A 167 12.70 0.94 8.07
C ASP A 167 13.13 2.41 8.19
N TYR A 168 12.37 3.32 7.60
CA TYR A 168 12.70 4.75 7.61
C TYR A 168 12.61 5.35 9.02
N GLY A 169 11.69 4.86 9.85
CA GLY A 169 11.54 5.30 11.23
C GLY A 169 12.82 5.02 12.02
N LEU A 170 13.35 3.80 11.88
CA LEU A 170 14.62 3.43 12.51
C LEU A 170 15.77 4.31 12.03
N LEU A 171 15.88 4.57 10.72
CA LEU A 171 16.95 5.41 10.16
C LEU A 171 16.93 6.84 10.72
N LYS A 172 15.74 7.37 10.96
CA LYS A 172 15.55 8.67 11.62
C LYS A 172 15.96 8.61 13.09
N ASP A 173 15.51 7.59 13.81
CA ASP A 173 15.78 7.44 15.25
C ASP A 173 17.28 7.28 15.54
N ILE A 174 18.03 6.61 14.65
CA ILE A 174 19.49 6.44 14.77
C ILE A 174 20.31 7.57 14.11
N GLY A 175 19.64 8.61 13.60
CA GLY A 175 20.31 9.81 13.07
C GLY A 175 20.98 9.66 11.70
N ILE A 176 20.68 8.59 10.95
CA ILE A 176 21.13 8.43 9.56
C ILE A 176 20.35 9.37 8.63
N VAL A 177 19.10 9.67 8.96
CA VAL A 177 18.25 10.60 8.20
C VAL A 177 17.89 11.81 9.07
N GLY A 178 18.39 13.00 8.71
CA GLY A 178 18.16 14.25 9.46
C GLY A 178 19.07 15.40 9.01
N LYS A 179 18.94 16.59 9.65
CA LYS A 179 19.75 17.79 9.32
C LYS A 179 21.26 17.63 9.57
N THR A 180 21.65 16.66 10.37
CA THR A 180 23.02 16.27 10.66
C THR A 180 23.10 14.77 10.48
N GLU A 181 23.38 14.33 9.25
CA GLU A 181 23.71 12.95 8.95
C GLU A 181 25.04 12.62 9.64
N CYS A 182 25.00 12.07 10.85
CA CYS A 182 26.20 11.54 11.47
C CYS A 182 26.46 10.15 10.89
N LEU A 183 27.32 10.10 9.87
CA LEU A 183 28.05 8.90 9.46
C LEU A 183 28.74 8.29 10.68
N VAL A 184 28.12 7.28 11.31
CA VAL A 184 28.84 6.39 12.22
C VAL A 184 29.46 5.29 11.36
N MET A 185 30.62 5.59 10.77
CA MET A 185 31.53 4.55 10.30
C MET A 185 32.24 3.99 11.54
N THR A 186 31.83 2.81 12.01
CA THR A 186 32.63 2.05 12.97
C THR A 186 33.74 1.32 12.22
N LYS A 187 34.95 1.38 12.78
CA LYS A 187 36.18 0.76 12.27
C LYS A 187 36.13 -0.76 12.37
#